data_AF-A0A1Q9HET8-F1
#
_entry.id   AF-A0A1Q9HET8-F1
#
_cell.length_a   1.000
_cell.length_b   1.000
_cell.length_c   1.000
_cell.angle_alpha   90.00
_cell.angle_beta   90.00
_cell.angle_gamma   90.00
#
_symmetry.space_group_name_H-M   'P 1'
#
loop_
_entity.id
_entity.type
_entity.pdbx_description
1 polymer ?
#
loop_
_entity_poly.entity_id
_entity_poly.type
_entity_poly.pdbx_seq_one_letter_code
_entity_poly.pdbx_strand_id
1 'polypeptide(L)'
;MIKKLGYIGLVPFVVLPLMLLTPQYVTPSLTTKLFTMYSVCIASFMAGTLWGREVDKPSAKPYMLMVSNGIVLCALAFALIADLKIIGAIMGLMLTHLINFISERKRGDQRYYHLRKVLTAVVIICHALMILLLSWSITIE
;
A
#
# COMPACT_ATOMS: atom_id res chain seq x y z
N MET A 1 10.01 11.74 16.39
CA MET A 1 9.77 12.18 15.00
C MET A 1 9.34 11.05 14.08
N ILE A 2 10.18 10.02 13.85
CA ILE A 2 9.91 8.89 12.92
C ILE A 2 8.54 8.23 13.11
N LYS A 3 8.17 7.85 14.35
CA LYS A 3 6.85 7.26 14.64
C LYS A 3 5.70 8.18 14.23
N LYS A 4 5.78 9.49 14.55
CA LYS A 4 4.73 10.47 14.25
C LYS A 4 4.51 10.58 12.73
N LEU A 5 5.60 10.71 11.97
CA LEU A 5 5.54 10.78 10.51
C LEU A 5 4.97 9.49 9.91
N GLY A 6 5.36 8.33 10.44
CA GLY A 6 4.80 7.04 10.00
C GLY A 6 3.28 6.96 10.17
N TYR A 7 2.74 7.43 11.31
CA TYR A 7 1.29 7.46 11.54
C TYR A 7 0.57 8.52 10.68
N ILE A 8 1.17 9.69 10.47
CA ILE A 8 0.61 10.71 9.57
C ILE A 8 0.48 10.17 8.14
N GLY A 9 1.41 9.31 7.71
CA GLY A 9 1.33 8.62 6.42
C GLY A 9 0.11 7.70 6.26
N LEU A 10 -0.60 7.34 7.35
CA LEU A 10 -1.84 6.55 7.27
C LEU A 10 -3.08 7.40 6.99
N VAL A 11 -3.00 8.72 7.11
CA VAL A 11 -4.18 9.59 6.98
C VAL A 11 -4.96 9.34 5.69
N PRO A 12 -4.34 9.29 4.49
CA PRO A 12 -5.12 9.04 3.27
C PRO A 12 -5.69 7.62 3.20
N PHE A 13 -5.01 6.62 3.77
CA PHE A 13 -5.53 5.25 3.83
C PHE A 13 -6.78 5.15 4.71
N VAL A 14 -6.89 5.94 5.77
CA VAL A 14 -8.04 5.92 6.68
C VAL A 14 -9.18 6.80 6.16
N VAL A 15 -8.86 8.01 5.69
CA VAL A 15 -9.86 9.00 5.30
C VAL A 15 -10.59 8.61 4.01
N LEU A 16 -9.88 8.13 2.99
CA LEU A 16 -10.47 7.86 1.69
C LEU A 16 -11.54 6.74 1.72
N PRO A 17 -11.35 5.60 2.40
CA PRO A 17 -12.43 4.61 2.55
C PRO A 17 -13.65 5.18 3.27
N LEU A 18 -13.45 6.00 4.29
CA LEU A 18 -14.57 6.62 5.03
C LEU A 18 -15.36 7.60 4.16
N MET A 19 -14.71 8.29 3.21
CA MET A 19 -15.40 9.17 2.26
C MET A 19 -16.38 8.41 1.35
N LEU A 20 -16.16 7.11 1.09
CA LEU A 20 -17.12 6.29 0.33
C LEU A 20 -18.43 6.03 1.09
N LEU A 21 -18.46 6.23 2.42
CA LEU A 21 -19.69 6.16 3.21
C LEU A 21 -20.57 7.42 3.05
N THR A 22 -20.02 8.47 2.44
CA THR A 22 -20.73 9.74 2.24
C THR A 22 -20.69 10.18 0.76
N PRO A 23 -21.26 9.38 -0.16
CA PRO A 23 -21.17 9.62 -1.61
C PRO A 23 -21.82 10.93 -2.05
N GLN A 24 -22.68 11.53 -1.22
CA GLN A 24 -23.30 12.83 -1.48
C GLN A 24 -22.31 14.01 -1.44
N TYR A 25 -21.15 13.85 -0.81
CA TYR A 25 -20.15 14.93 -0.67
C TYR A 25 -18.90 14.71 -1.54
N VAL A 26 -18.63 13.47 -1.99
CA VAL A 26 -17.42 13.14 -2.74
C VAL A 26 -17.72 12.08 -3.79
N THR A 27 -17.25 12.29 -5.01
CA THR A 27 -17.39 11.32 -6.11
C THR A 27 -16.62 10.03 -5.81
N PRO A 28 -17.28 8.84 -5.83
CA PRO A 28 -16.62 7.56 -5.56
C PRO A 28 -15.41 7.28 -6.47
N SER A 29 -15.50 7.64 -7.76
CA SER A 29 -14.41 7.44 -8.73
C SER A 29 -13.16 8.27 -8.42
N LEU A 30 -13.32 9.49 -7.92
CA LEU A 30 -12.20 10.32 -7.48
C LEU A 30 -11.56 9.72 -6.23
N THR A 31 -12.37 9.30 -5.25
CA THR A 31 -11.91 8.68 -4.00
C THR A 31 -11.11 7.40 -4.26
N THR A 32 -11.60 6.51 -5.12
CA THR A 32 -10.90 5.26 -5.48
C THR A 32 -9.62 5.52 -6.23
N LYS A 33 -9.61 6.49 -7.15
CA LYS A 33 -8.41 6.91 -7.88
C LYS A 33 -7.34 7.47 -6.95
N LEU A 34 -7.71 8.35 -6.02
CA LEU A 34 -6.80 8.90 -5.02
C LEU A 34 -6.24 7.81 -4.10
N PHE A 35 -7.09 6.87 -3.66
CA PHE A 35 -6.65 5.75 -2.82
C PHE A 35 -5.64 4.87 -3.55
N THR A 36 -5.92 4.55 -4.81
CA THR A 36 -5.05 3.74 -5.67
C THR A 36 -3.70 4.43 -5.87
N MET A 37 -3.70 5.71 -6.27
CA MET A 37 -2.47 6.49 -6.48
C MET A 37 -1.62 6.58 -5.22
N TYR A 38 -2.26 6.89 -4.08
CA TYR A 38 -1.54 6.99 -2.81
C TYR A 38 -0.95 5.64 -2.39
N SER A 39 -1.70 4.55 -2.60
CA SER A 39 -1.22 3.20 -2.31
C SER A 39 0.01 2.83 -3.13
N VAL A 40 0.03 3.18 -4.42
CA VAL A 40 1.18 3.00 -5.32
C VAL A 40 2.38 3.81 -4.83
N CYS A 41 2.19 5.09 -4.48
CA CYS A 41 3.25 5.94 -3.96
C CYS A 41 3.89 5.35 -2.71
N ILE A 42 3.09 4.91 -1.73
CA ILE A 42 3.62 4.32 -0.50
C ILE A 42 4.27 2.97 -0.75
N ALA A 43 3.68 2.11 -1.59
CA ALA A 43 4.29 0.82 -1.95
C ALA A 43 5.66 1.02 -2.61
N SER A 44 5.77 2.01 -3.50
CA SER A 44 7.00 2.36 -4.22
C SER A 44 8.04 2.99 -3.30
N PHE A 45 7.62 3.90 -2.41
CA PHE A 45 8.49 4.46 -1.38
C PHE A 45 9.09 3.36 -0.51
N MET A 46 8.27 2.43 -0.01
CA MET A 46 8.74 1.32 0.81
C MET A 46 9.68 0.38 0.05
N ALA A 47 9.39 0.10 -1.22
CA ALA A 47 10.28 -0.66 -2.09
C ALA A 47 11.64 0.04 -2.29
N GLY A 48 11.63 1.36 -2.48
CA GLY A 48 12.83 2.18 -2.56
C GLY A 48 13.67 2.09 -1.27
N THR A 49 13.04 2.10 -0.09
CA THR A 49 13.77 1.89 1.17
C THR A 49 14.39 0.49 1.27
N LEU A 50 13.73 -0.54 0.70
CA LEU A 50 14.29 -1.90 0.63
C LEU A 50 15.54 -1.94 -0.27
N TRP A 51 15.49 -1.26 -1.41
CA TRP A 51 16.59 -1.15 -2.36
C TRP A 51 17.79 -0.43 -1.74
N GLY A 52 17.59 0.80 -1.22
CA GLY A 52 18.68 1.62 -0.69
C GLY A 52 19.42 0.92 0.45
N ARG A 53 18.68 0.35 1.40
CA ARG A 53 19.27 -0.41 2.51
C ARG A 53 19.96 -1.71 2.10
N GLU A 54 19.72 -2.24 0.90
CA GLU A 54 20.45 -3.41 0.41
C GLU A 54 21.73 -3.02 -0.31
N VAL A 55 21.72 -1.93 -1.08
CA VAL A 55 22.91 -1.39 -1.76
C VAL A 55 23.98 -0.96 -0.77
N ASP A 56 23.59 -0.41 0.38
CA ASP A 56 24.55 0.03 1.41
C ASP A 56 25.21 -1.14 2.17
N LYS A 57 24.86 -2.40 1.88
CA LYS A 57 25.44 -3.56 2.57
C LYS A 57 26.76 -3.98 1.92
N PRO A 58 27.77 -4.38 2.71
CA PRO A 58 29.02 -4.96 2.18
C PRO A 58 28.81 -6.18 1.29
N SER A 59 27.75 -6.95 1.53
CA SER A 59 27.35 -8.12 0.76
C SER A 59 25.89 -8.01 0.30
N ALA A 60 25.63 -7.03 -0.55
CA ALA A 60 24.32 -6.81 -1.18
C ALA A 60 23.83 -8.09 -1.87
N LYS A 61 22.57 -8.44 -1.63
CA LYS A 61 21.93 -9.62 -2.21
C LYS A 61 21.17 -9.22 -3.47
N PRO A 62 21.60 -9.65 -4.68
CA PRO A 62 20.97 -9.24 -5.94
C PRO A 62 19.47 -9.53 -5.99
N TYR A 63 19.04 -10.67 -5.45
CA TYR A 63 17.63 -11.04 -5.41
C TYR A 63 16.77 -10.04 -4.62
N MET A 64 17.29 -9.38 -3.58
CA MET A 64 16.53 -8.38 -2.83
C MET A 64 16.33 -7.09 -3.64
N LEU A 65 17.31 -6.72 -4.46
CA LEU A 65 17.18 -5.61 -5.40
C LEU A 65 16.11 -5.94 -6.47
N MET A 66 16.12 -7.16 -7.00
CA MET A 66 15.10 -7.64 -7.94
C MET A 66 13.70 -7.63 -7.30
N VAL A 67 13.57 -8.10 -6.05
CA VAL A 67 12.30 -8.04 -5.30
C VAL A 67 11.81 -6.60 -5.15
N SER A 68 12.67 -5.66 -4.78
CA SER A 68 12.27 -4.25 -4.65
C SER A 68 11.74 -3.66 -5.96
N ASN A 69 12.40 -3.94 -7.09
CA ASN A 69 11.96 -3.48 -8.41
C ASN A 69 10.65 -4.19 -8.83
N GLY A 70 10.54 -5.49 -8.58
CA GLY A 70 9.32 -6.25 -8.83
C GLY A 70 8.12 -5.68 -8.09
N ILE A 71 8.29 -5.27 -6.82
CA ILE A 71 7.23 -4.62 -6.03
C ILE A 71 6.74 -3.33 -6.70
N VAL A 72 7.66 -2.47 -7.17
CA VAL A 72 7.31 -1.22 -7.86
C VAL A 72 6.56 -1.51 -9.17
N LEU A 73 7.06 -2.45 -9.97
CA LEU A 73 6.42 -2.83 -11.23
C LEU A 73 5.04 -3.44 -11.01
N CYS A 74 4.86 -4.29 -9.98
CA CYS A 74 3.55 -4.80 -9.60
C CYS A 74 2.61 -3.67 -9.16
N ALA A 75 3.07 -2.74 -8.33
CA ALA A 75 2.26 -1.60 -7.90
C ALA A 75 1.78 -0.78 -9.11
N LEU A 76 2.69 -0.49 -10.06
CA LEU A 76 2.37 0.20 -11.30
C LEU A 76 1.36 -0.59 -12.16
N ALA A 77 1.58 -1.89 -12.34
CA ALA A 77 0.68 -2.76 -13.10
C ALA A 77 -0.73 -2.76 -12.50
N PHE A 78 -0.86 -2.86 -11.18
CA PHE A 78 -2.16 -2.78 -10.52
C PHE A 78 -2.82 -1.42 -10.67
N ALA A 79 -2.05 -0.33 -10.68
CA ALA A 79 -2.56 1.01 -10.96
C ALA A 79 -3.14 1.11 -12.38
N LEU A 80 -2.45 0.55 -13.38
CA LEU A 80 -2.85 0.60 -14.79
C LEU A 80 -4.13 -0.18 -15.07
N ILE A 81 -4.38 -1.28 -14.36
CA ILE A 81 -5.61 -2.07 -14.52
C ILE A 81 -6.77 -1.56 -13.66
N ALA A 82 -6.56 -0.54 -12.82
CA ALA A 82 -7.57 -0.07 -11.86
C ALA A 82 -8.85 0.43 -12.52
N ASP A 83 -8.74 1.08 -13.68
CA ASP A 83 -9.90 1.56 -14.45
C ASP A 83 -10.75 0.41 -15.03
N LEU A 84 -10.15 -0.77 -15.24
CA LEU A 84 -10.83 -1.94 -15.80
C LEU A 84 -11.32 -2.91 -14.72
N LYS A 85 -10.54 -3.07 -13.64
CA LYS A 85 -10.71 -4.09 -12.60
C LYS A 85 -10.35 -3.54 -11.22
N ILE A 86 -11.08 -2.53 -10.75
CA ILE A 86 -10.76 -1.80 -9.51
C ILE A 86 -10.60 -2.71 -8.27
N ILE A 87 -11.49 -3.68 -8.06
CA ILE A 87 -11.39 -4.62 -6.92
C ILE A 87 -10.10 -5.45 -7.02
N GLY A 88 -9.79 -5.96 -8.21
CA GLY A 88 -8.56 -6.72 -8.47
C GLY A 88 -7.31 -5.87 -8.28
N ALA A 89 -7.33 -4.62 -8.73
CA ALA A 89 -6.25 -3.66 -8.54
C ALA A 89 -5.97 -3.38 -7.05
N ILE A 90 -7.02 -3.09 -6.26
CA ILE A 90 -6.89 -2.83 -4.82
C ILE A 90 -6.41 -4.09 -4.08
N MET A 91 -6.90 -5.27 -4.44
CA MET A 91 -6.42 -6.54 -3.88
C MET A 91 -4.95 -6.79 -4.22
N GLY A 92 -4.54 -6.50 -5.45
CA GLY A 92 -3.15 -6.57 -5.89
C GLY A 92 -2.24 -5.64 -5.10
N LEU A 93 -2.64 -4.37 -4.93
CA LEU A 93 -1.90 -3.39 -4.13
C LEU A 93 -1.81 -3.80 -2.65
N MET A 94 -2.88 -4.36 -2.09
CA MET A 94 -2.87 -4.94 -0.74
C MET A 94 -1.79 -6.04 -0.61
N LEU A 95 -1.70 -6.94 -1.59
CA LEU A 95 -0.67 -7.98 -1.63
C LEU A 95 0.73 -7.37 -1.77
N THR A 96 0.91 -6.33 -2.59
CA THR A 96 2.17 -5.61 -2.72
C THR A 96 2.65 -5.04 -1.38
N HIS A 97 1.76 -4.49 -0.55
CA HIS A 97 2.10 -4.04 0.80
C HIS A 97 2.52 -5.18 1.74
N LEU A 98 1.88 -6.34 1.65
CA LEU A 98 2.28 -7.54 2.40
C LEU A 98 3.66 -8.05 1.98
N ILE A 99 3.93 -8.14 0.68
CA ILE A 99 5.23 -8.57 0.15
C ILE A 99 6.34 -7.61 0.59
N ASN A 100 6.08 -6.30 0.56
CA ASN A 100 6.96 -5.28 1.11
C ASN A 100 7.31 -5.54 2.59
N PHE A 101 6.31 -5.85 3.42
CA PHE A 101 6.50 -6.12 4.84
C PHE A 101 7.26 -7.43 5.10
N ILE A 102 6.96 -8.49 4.36
CA ILE A 102 7.64 -9.79 4.49
C ILE A 102 9.11 -9.67 4.12
N SER A 103 9.42 -8.91 3.06
CA SER A 103 10.79 -8.64 2.59
C SER A 103 11.63 -7.91 3.65
N GLU A 104 10.99 -7.07 4.47
CA GLU A 104 11.62 -6.27 5.53
C GLU A 104 11.95 -7.08 6.79
N ARG A 105 11.22 -8.17 7.09
CA ARG A 105 11.35 -8.97 8.33
C ARG A 105 12.77 -9.48 8.63
N LYS A 106 13.65 -9.51 7.63
CA LYS A 106 15.01 -10.04 7.72
C LYS A 106 16.09 -9.02 8.18
N ARG A 107 15.72 -7.82 8.69
CA ARG A 107 16.65 -6.66 8.75
C ARG A 107 16.92 -5.97 10.11
N GLY A 108 16.67 -6.64 11.24
CA GLY A 108 17.42 -6.39 12.51
C GLY A 108 16.92 -5.31 13.49
N ASP A 109 16.21 -4.25 13.07
CA ASP A 109 15.65 -3.25 14.01
C ASP A 109 14.23 -3.63 14.47
N GLN A 110 14.13 -4.12 15.71
CA GLN A 110 12.86 -4.54 16.32
C GLN A 110 11.86 -3.40 16.50
N ARG A 111 12.33 -2.19 16.80
CA ARG A 111 11.46 -1.03 17.05
C ARG A 111 10.87 -0.52 15.75
N TYR A 112 11.68 -0.42 14.71
CA TYR A 112 11.19 -0.10 13.37
C TYR A 112 10.28 -1.20 12.81
N TYR A 113 10.62 -2.46 13.03
CA TYR A 113 9.79 -3.59 12.62
C TYR A 113 8.40 -3.58 13.28
N HIS A 114 8.33 -3.28 14.58
CA HIS A 114 7.05 -3.14 15.28
C HIS A 114 6.22 -1.98 14.71
N LEU A 115 6.84 -0.82 14.46
CA LEU A 115 6.17 0.30 13.80
C LEU A 115 5.61 -0.14 12.44
N ARG A 116 6.44 -0.75 11.57
CA ARG A 116 6.03 -1.26 10.26
C ARG A 116 4.87 -2.25 10.35
N LYS A 117 4.88 -3.14 11.34
CA LYS A 117 3.79 -4.10 11.57
C LYS A 117 2.45 -3.40 11.80
N VAL A 118 2.43 -2.39 12.69
CA VAL A 118 1.21 -1.61 12.97
C VAL A 118 0.77 -0.84 11.73
N LEU A 119 1.68 -0.12 11.08
CA LEU A 119 1.34 0.67 9.89
C LEU A 119 0.80 -0.22 8.77
N THR A 120 1.49 -1.33 8.46
CA THR A 120 1.03 -2.27 7.43
C THR A 120 -0.31 -2.90 7.82
N ALA A 121 -0.52 -3.30 9.08
CA ALA A 121 -1.82 -3.84 9.49
C ALA A 121 -2.97 -2.87 9.22
N VAL A 122 -2.79 -1.58 9.55
CA VAL A 122 -3.80 -0.54 9.25
C VAL A 122 -4.01 -0.41 7.74
N VAL A 123 -2.93 -0.34 6.95
CA VAL A 123 -3.04 -0.27 5.48
C VAL A 123 -3.82 -1.45 4.91
N ILE A 124 -3.59 -2.66 5.41
CA ILE A 124 -4.29 -3.87 4.97
C ILE A 124 -5.77 -3.82 5.33
N ILE A 125 -6.10 -3.40 6.55
CA ILE A 125 -7.51 -3.21 6.98
C ILE A 125 -8.19 -2.18 6.07
N CYS A 126 -7.53 -1.06 5.76
CA CYS A 126 -8.06 -0.04 4.86
C CYS A 126 -8.30 -0.56 3.43
N HIS A 127 -7.41 -1.39 2.88
CA HIS A 127 -7.63 -2.02 1.57
C HIS A 127 -8.81 -3.00 1.61
N ALA A 128 -8.91 -3.82 2.66
CA ALA A 128 -10.04 -4.74 2.84
C ALA A 128 -11.37 -3.97 2.95
N LEU A 129 -11.39 -2.85 3.69
CA LEU A 129 -12.54 -1.96 3.79
C LEU A 129 -12.90 -1.35 2.43
N MET A 130 -11.94 -0.87 1.64
CA MET A 130 -12.20 -0.38 0.28
C MET A 130 -12.84 -1.46 -0.58
N ILE A 131 -12.32 -2.68 -0.56
CA ILE A 131 -12.87 -3.81 -1.33
C ILE A 131 -14.31 -4.09 -0.89
N LEU A 132 -14.58 -4.13 0.42
CA LEU A 132 -15.91 -4.34 0.97
C LEU A 132 -16.90 -3.28 0.48
N LEU A 133 -16.55 -2.00 0.63
CA LEU A 133 -17.42 -0.87 0.26
C LEU A 133 -17.70 -0.82 -1.24
N LEU A 134 -16.69 -1.09 -2.08
CA LEU A 134 -16.87 -1.14 -3.53
C LEU A 134 -17.70 -2.35 -3.97
N SER A 135 -17.50 -3.51 -3.34
CA SER A 135 -18.29 -4.71 -3.65
C SER A 135 -19.75 -4.53 -3.27
N TRP A 136 -20.01 -3.92 -2.10
CA TRP A 136 -21.36 -3.57 -1.66
C TRP A 136 -22.05 -2.63 -2.64
N SER A 137 -21.35 -1.58 -3.11
CA SER A 137 -21.91 -0.62 -4.07
C SER A 137 -22.33 -1.29 -5.37
N ILE A 138 -21.52 -2.22 -5.90
CA ILE A 138 -21.82 -2.95 -7.14
C ILE A 138 -23.04 -3.86 -6.99
N THR A 139 -23.30 -4.41 -5.80
CA THR A 139 -24.44 -5.31 -5.59
C THR A 139 -25.80 -4.62 -5.51
N ILE A 140 -25.85 -3.29 -5.35
CA ILE A 140 -27.09 -2.52 -5.19
C ILE A 140 -27.54 -1.85 -6.50
N GLU A 141 -26.63 -1.73 -7.48
CA GLU A 141 -26.93 -1.28 -8.84
C GLU A 141 -27.40 -2.44 -9.74
#